data_AF-A0A258CPR2-F1
#
_entry.id   AF-A0A258CPR2-F1
#
_cell.length_a   1.000
_cell.length_b   1.000
_cell.length_c   1.000
_cell.angle_alpha   90.00
_cell.angle_beta   90.00
_cell.angle_gamma   90.00
#
_symmetry.space_group_name_H-M   'P 1'
#
loop_
_entity.id
_entity.type
_entity.pdbx_description
1 polymer ?
#
loop_
_entity_poly.entity_id
_entity_poly.type
_entity_poly.pdbx_seq_one_letter_code
_entity_poly.pdbx_strand_id
1 'polypeptide(L)'
;KVADKALKLLDVDAIGLDQMDRRYLTTVAINFSGGPVGIETIAASLSEPRDAIEEIIEPFLLQQGFIQRTPRGRILTPHAFRHLGLPEPSREAAQFGLFGDGEA
;
A
#
# COMPACT_ATOMS: atom_id res chain seq x y z
N LYS A 1 -1.04 10.00 -33.69
CA LYS A 1 -1.33 9.99 -32.23
C LYS A 1 -0.39 8.97 -31.58
N VAL A 2 0.82 9.40 -31.21
CA VAL A 2 1.94 8.51 -30.77
C VAL A 2 2.45 8.90 -29.37
N ALA A 3 1.94 9.99 -28.78
CA ALA A 3 2.39 10.51 -27.50
C ALA A 3 1.97 9.66 -26.29
N ASP A 4 0.79 9.02 -26.33
CA ASP A 4 0.28 8.21 -25.21
C ASP A 4 1.08 6.92 -24.93
N LYS A 5 1.82 6.40 -25.91
CA LYS A 5 2.62 5.17 -25.70
C LYS A 5 4.01 5.45 -25.13
N ALA A 6 4.52 6.68 -25.26
CA ALA A 6 5.82 7.07 -24.70
C ALA A 6 5.71 7.48 -23.22
N LEU A 7 4.56 7.99 -22.76
CA LEU A 7 4.33 8.27 -21.33
C LEU A 7 4.25 7.01 -20.46
N LYS A 8 3.98 5.83 -21.05
CA LYS A 8 4.02 4.54 -20.33
C LYS A 8 5.43 4.04 -19.99
N LEU A 9 6.47 4.73 -20.46
CA LEU A 9 7.88 4.38 -20.25
C LEU A 9 8.59 5.31 -19.26
N LEU A 10 7.93 6.41 -18.85
CA LEU A 10 8.35 7.14 -17.67
C LEU A 10 7.67 6.46 -16.51
N ASP A 11 8.49 5.96 -15.60
CA ASP A 11 8.16 5.28 -14.36
C ASP A 11 7.39 6.20 -13.39
N VAL A 12 6.32 6.87 -13.84
CA VAL A 12 5.44 7.73 -13.05
C VAL A 12 4.02 7.35 -13.43
N ASP A 13 3.32 6.71 -12.51
CA ASP A 13 1.92 6.35 -12.74
C ASP A 13 1.08 7.62 -12.91
N ALA A 14 -0.11 7.52 -13.50
CA ALA A 14 -0.97 8.67 -13.85
C ALA A 14 -1.34 9.62 -12.68
N ILE A 15 -0.97 9.25 -11.46
CA ILE A 15 -1.23 9.92 -10.19
C ILE A 15 0.03 10.45 -9.49
N GLY A 16 1.22 10.31 -10.11
CA GLY A 16 2.47 10.81 -9.56
C GLY A 16 3.16 9.89 -8.55
N LEU A 17 2.81 8.60 -8.53
CA LEU A 17 3.52 7.60 -7.72
C LEU A 17 4.92 7.37 -8.28
N ASP A 18 5.91 7.47 -7.40
CA ASP A 18 7.30 7.20 -7.73
C ASP A 18 7.56 5.68 -7.80
N GLN A 19 8.71 5.29 -8.35
CA GLN A 19 9.11 3.89 -8.45
C GLN A 19 9.18 3.22 -7.06
N MET A 20 9.57 3.97 -6.02
CA MET A 20 9.62 3.48 -4.64
C MET A 20 8.23 3.21 -4.06
N ASP A 21 7.27 4.10 -4.31
CA ASP A 21 5.89 3.92 -3.86
C ASP A 21 5.27 2.66 -4.48
N ARG A 22 5.50 2.45 -5.79
CA ARG A 22 5.05 1.23 -6.46
C ARG A 22 5.69 -0.02 -5.89
N ARG A 23 7.00 0.01 -5.58
CA ARG A 23 7.66 -1.13 -4.94
C ARG A 23 7.08 -1.40 -3.56
N TYR A 24 6.77 -0.36 -2.78
CA TYR A 24 6.07 -0.50 -1.50
C TYR A 24 4.72 -1.20 -1.69
N LEU A 25 3.85 -0.66 -2.53
CA LEU A 25 2.50 -1.18 -2.74
C LEU A 25 2.53 -2.62 -3.29
N THR A 26 3.42 -2.87 -4.26
CA THR A 26 3.57 -4.20 -4.88
C THR A 26 4.09 -5.24 -3.88
N THR A 27 5.07 -4.87 -3.05
CA THR A 27 5.61 -5.77 -2.02
C THR A 27 4.53 -6.15 -1.02
N VAL A 28 3.73 -5.19 -0.56
CA VAL A 28 2.63 -5.46 0.39
C VAL A 28 1.49 -6.25 -0.27
N ALA A 29 1.22 -6.01 -1.56
CA ALA A 29 0.18 -6.71 -2.30
C ALA A 29 0.56 -8.17 -2.58
N ILE A 30 1.78 -8.43 -3.06
CA ILE A 30 2.24 -9.76 -3.46
C ILE A 30 2.66 -10.59 -2.25
N ASN A 31 3.51 -10.06 -1.37
CA ASN A 31 4.08 -10.85 -0.27
C ASN A 31 3.10 -11.03 0.89
N PHE A 32 2.21 -10.04 1.11
CA PHE A 32 1.32 -10.01 2.27
C PHE A 32 -0.16 -10.03 1.89
N SER A 33 -0.50 -10.20 0.61
CA SER A 33 -1.89 -10.26 0.12
C SER A 33 -2.76 -9.13 0.69
N GLY A 34 -2.20 -7.93 0.84
CA GLY A 34 -2.94 -6.74 1.28
C GLY A 34 -2.90 -6.36 2.75
N GLY A 35 -2.05 -6.97 3.59
CA GLY A 35 -1.83 -6.54 4.99
C GLY A 35 -1.89 -7.67 6.03
N PRO A 36 -2.25 -7.36 7.29
CA PRO A 36 -1.63 -6.29 8.06
C PRO A 36 -0.13 -6.61 8.20
N VAL A 37 0.72 -5.70 7.70
CA VAL A 37 2.17 -5.86 7.71
C VAL A 37 2.82 -4.79 8.61
N GLY A 38 3.82 -5.20 9.38
CA GLY A 38 4.61 -4.27 10.19
C GLY A 38 5.50 -3.40 9.32
N ILE A 39 5.75 -2.15 9.74
CA ILE A 39 6.68 -1.27 9.00
C ILE A 39 8.08 -1.86 8.91
N GLU A 40 8.52 -2.56 9.96
CA GLU A 40 9.83 -3.22 9.97
C GLU A 40 9.94 -4.29 8.89
N THR A 41 8.86 -5.04 8.65
CA THR A 41 8.82 -6.06 7.60
C THR A 41 8.83 -5.44 6.21
N ILE A 42 8.15 -4.31 6.03
CA ILE A 42 8.16 -3.57 4.77
C ILE A 42 9.55 -2.98 4.52
N ALA A 43 10.13 -2.34 5.53
CA ALA A 43 11.49 -1.79 5.51
C ALA A 43 12.52 -2.86 5.13
N ALA A 44 12.46 -4.03 5.78
CA ALA A 44 13.32 -5.17 5.45
C ALA A 44 13.13 -5.68 4.02
N SER A 45 11.88 -5.71 3.53
CA SER A 45 11.56 -6.17 2.17
C SER A 45 12.03 -5.18 1.10
N LEU A 46 11.98 -3.87 1.39
CA LEU A 46 12.41 -2.81 0.48
C LEU A 46 13.89 -2.48 0.60
N SER A 47 14.59 -3.01 1.61
CA SER A 47 15.96 -2.63 1.98
C SER A 47 16.13 -1.13 2.24
N GLU A 48 15.08 -0.51 2.76
CA GLU A 48 15.02 0.92 3.07
C GLU A 48 14.80 1.12 4.57
N PRO A 49 15.31 2.22 5.16
CA PRO A 49 15.09 2.51 6.56
C PRO A 49 13.61 2.84 6.81
N ARG A 50 13.04 2.32 7.91
CA ARG A 50 11.65 2.55 8.29
C ARG A 50 11.31 4.04 8.40
N ASP A 51 12.24 4.85 8.92
CA ASP A 51 12.06 6.29 9.10
C ASP A 51 11.84 7.00 7.76
N ALA A 52 12.62 6.65 6.72
CA ALA A 52 12.41 7.21 5.38
C ALA A 52 11.03 6.82 4.82
N ILE A 53 10.59 5.58 5.05
CA ILE A 53 9.28 5.13 4.59
C ILE A 53 8.16 5.88 5.33
N GLU A 54 8.25 6.04 6.66
CA GLU A 54 7.20 6.70 7.46
C GLU A 54 7.15 8.21 7.28
N GLU A 55 8.30 8.87 7.08
CA GLU A 55 8.39 10.32 6.95
C GLU A 55 8.22 10.82 5.52
N ILE A 56 8.60 10.01 4.52
CA ILE A 56 8.63 10.43 3.11
C ILE A 56 7.51 9.76 2.30
N ILE A 57 7.35 8.43 2.41
CA ILE A 57 6.48 7.62 1.53
C ILE A 57 5.05 7.54 2.06
N GLU A 58 4.87 7.15 3.33
CA GLU A 58 3.56 6.98 3.95
C GLU A 58 2.64 8.22 3.89
N PRO A 59 3.09 9.48 4.08
CA PRO A 59 2.18 10.63 4.02
C PRO A 59 1.49 10.75 2.66
N PHE A 60 2.22 10.49 1.56
CA PHE A 60 1.63 10.53 0.22
C PHE A 60 0.66 9.37 0.00
N LEU A 61 1.06 8.14 0.36
CA LEU A 61 0.22 6.95 0.20
C LEU A 61 -1.05 6.99 1.06
N LEU A 62 -0.99 7.60 2.25
CA LEU A 62 -2.14 7.84 3.12
C LEU A 62 -3.07 8.89 2.52
N GLN A 63 -2.54 10.00 2.02
CA GLN A 63 -3.33 11.05 1.38
C GLN A 63 -4.07 10.57 0.14
N GLN A 64 -3.41 9.74 -0.67
CA GLN A 64 -4.04 9.13 -1.85
C GLN A 64 -5.00 7.97 -1.50
N GLY A 65 -5.04 7.56 -0.23
CA GLY A 65 -5.91 6.47 0.23
C GLY A 65 -5.47 5.09 -0.27
N PHE A 66 -4.18 4.88 -0.54
CA PHE A 66 -3.63 3.58 -0.94
C PHE A 66 -3.32 2.67 0.24
N ILE A 67 -2.96 3.25 1.37
CA ILE A 67 -2.63 2.52 2.58
C ILE A 67 -3.52 3.00 3.73
N GLN A 68 -3.76 2.11 4.70
CA GLN A 68 -4.45 2.42 5.93
C GLN A 68 -3.63 1.94 7.12
N ARG A 69 -3.39 2.84 8.07
CA ARG A 69 -2.73 2.50 9.35
C ARG A 69 -3.75 1.84 10.27
N THR A 70 -3.41 0.67 10.78
CA THR A 70 -4.18 -0.07 11.78
C THR A 70 -3.27 -0.45 12.96
N PRO A 71 -3.81 -0.72 14.16
CA PRO A 71 -2.99 -1.15 15.30
C PRO A 71 -2.23 -2.46 15.06
N ARG A 72 -2.67 -3.27 14.09
CA ARG A 72 -1.97 -4.52 13.71
C ARG A 72 -0.94 -4.33 12.59
N GLY A 73 -0.85 -3.14 11.98
CA GLY A 73 0.06 -2.85 10.88
C GLY A 73 -0.56 -2.03 9.76
N ARG A 74 0.10 -2.02 8.60
CA ARG A 74 -0.34 -1.31 7.39
C ARG A 74 -1.14 -2.27 6.52
N ILE A 75 -2.27 -1.79 6.01
CA ILE A 75 -3.16 -2.54 5.14
C ILE A 75 -3.28 -1.77 3.83
N LEU A 76 -3.24 -2.49 2.70
CA LEU A 76 -3.51 -1.89 1.40
C LEU A 76 -5.01 -1.74 1.19
N THR A 77 -5.44 -0.61 0.67
CA THR A 77 -6.83 -0.40 0.32
C THR A 77 -7.15 -1.06 -1.02
N PRO A 78 -8.43 -1.34 -1.31
CA PRO A 78 -8.86 -1.84 -2.62
C PRO A 78 -8.44 -0.90 -3.77
N HIS A 79 -8.33 0.41 -3.48
CA HIS A 79 -7.85 1.40 -4.45
C HIS A 79 -6.41 1.13 -4.90
N ALA A 80 -5.53 0.66 -4.00
CA ALA A 80 -4.15 0.28 -4.34
C ALA A 80 -4.11 -0.93 -5.25
N PHE A 81 -4.93 -1.94 -5.00
CA PHE A 81 -5.01 -3.13 -5.84
C PHE A 81 -5.50 -2.81 -7.25
N ARG A 82 -6.57 -2.01 -7.35
CA ARG A 82 -7.07 -1.53 -8.65
C ARG A 82 -6.02 -0.73 -9.40
N HIS A 83 -5.25 0.09 -8.70
CA HIS A 83 -4.18 0.86 -9.32
C HIS A 83 -3.03 -0.03 -9.82
N LEU A 84 -2.62 -1.04 -9.05
CA LEU A 84 -1.62 -2.02 -9.44
C LEU A 84 -2.11 -3.00 -10.53
N GLY A 85 -3.39 -2.95 -10.90
CA GLY A 85 -4.01 -3.92 -11.81
C GLY A 85 -4.03 -5.36 -11.25
N LEU A 86 -3.91 -5.49 -9.92
CA LEU A 86 -3.93 -6.78 -9.24
C LEU A 86 -5.37 -7.14 -8.85
N PRO A 87 -5.74 -8.43 -8.86
CA PRO A 87 -7.02 -8.86 -8.32
C PRO A 87 -7.08 -8.46 -6.84
N GLU A 88 -8.09 -7.68 -6.47
CA GLU A 88 -8.36 -7.36 -5.07
C GLU A 88 -8.47 -8.70 -4.31
N PRO A 89 -7.59 -8.99 -3.33
CA PRO A 89 -7.75 -10.18 -2.53
C PRO A 89 -9.10 -10.03 -1.83
N SER A 90 -9.93 -11.07 -1.91
CA SER A 90 -11.21 -11.14 -1.21
C SER A 90 -10.94 -11.26 0.28
N ARG A 91 -10.42 -10.17 0.88
CA ARG A 91 -10.34 -10.00 2.31
C ARG A 91 -11.77 -9.81 2.75
N GLU A 92 -12.34 -10.89 3.25
CA GLU A 92 -13.41 -10.80 4.23
C GLU A 92 -13.02 -9.68 5.19
N ALA A 93 -13.72 -8.54 5.11
CA ALA A 93 -13.57 -7.40 6.01
C ALA A 93 -13.99 -7.76 7.46
N ALA A 94 -13.97 -9.04 7.81
CA ALA A 94 -14.67 -9.66 8.91
C ALA A 94 -13.71 -10.10 10.01
N GLN A 95 -12.83 -9.20 10.49
CA GLN A 95 -12.36 -9.35 11.88
C GLN A 95 -11.80 -8.08 12.53
N PHE A 96 -12.05 -6.88 11.97
CA PHE A 96 -11.64 -5.63 12.62
C PHE A 96 -12.73 -4.97 13.47
N GLY A 97 -13.86 -5.65 13.68
CA GLY A 97 -14.97 -5.17 14.52
C GLY A 97 -15.29 -6.00 15.77
N LEU A 98 -14.49 -7.01 16.11
CA LEU A 98 -14.85 -7.98 17.18
C LEU A 98 -14.25 -7.68 18.57
N PHE A 99 -13.57 -6.54 18.74
CA PHE A 99 -13.13 -6.07 20.06
C PHE A 99 -13.66 -4.64 20.29
N GLY A 100 -14.98 -4.54 20.44
CA GLY A 100 -15.69 -3.29 20.58
C GLY A 100 -16.96 -3.39 21.42
N ASP A 101 -17.03 -4.32 22.36
CA ASP A 101 -17.98 -4.33 23.48
C ASP A 101 -17.15 -4.90 24.66
N GLY A 102 -16.80 -4.14 25.69
CA GLY A 102 -17.74 -3.46 26.56
C GLY A 102 -18.17 -4.42 27.67
N GLU A 103 -17.24 -4.92 28.49
CA GLU A 103 -17.58 -5.68 29.70
C GLU A 103 -17.05 -4.98 30.97
N ALA A 104 -18.02 -4.37 31.66
CA ALA A 104 -18.22 -4.17 33.11
C ALA A 104 -17.10 -3.59 33.99
#